data_AF-A0A286UKK2-F1
#
_entry.id   AF-A0A286UKK2-F1
#
_cell.length_a   1.000
_cell.length_b   1.000
_cell.length_c   1.000
_cell.angle_alpha   90.00
_cell.angle_beta   90.00
_cell.angle_gamma   90.00
#
_symmetry.space_group_name_H-M   'P 1'
#
loop_
_entity.id
_entity.type
_entity.pdbx_description
1 polymer ?
#
loop_
_entity_poly.entity_id
_entity_poly.type
_entity_poly.pdbx_seq_one_letter_code
_entity_poly.pdbx_strand_id
1 'polypeptide(L)'
;MLWSSVLPVLFLLQPSWCLLRNVTVDDQYGDPITNRTPIYRPPSDGSIWRLGTSCPGCHMTEAIDASQALYNTWHDCTWSPGSEPYSVEIDFEGVAVYAYFILANRVDATTTLTNLSFTLDNEFVGTFEHIPTNSTDIEYNSPVYVNEALENNPHTLIISARGPNVAQNNTFKNSLLLFDYMIYTVDDAVDSSSSPPESLPTSLPTETELSSSTSRGNKTATIGGLVAGIVVFLALALVLFFFLRRRYKSSRFDSTYTPAVFLEEQTGPINNPTPLTTYGRSDASKASDPSSTGTSTSYLELGQGQTRGTGRRLRNKEVVNRIAWLEGEVDRLQEEVEMRNDPELPPGYSDVIHPTK
;
A
#
# COMPACT_ATOMS: atom_id res chain seq x y z
N MET A 1 8.57 42.97 -43.74
CA MET A 1 7.39 42.75 -42.86
C MET A 1 6.84 41.36 -43.19
N LEU A 2 6.85 40.40 -42.24
CA LEU A 2 6.10 39.10 -42.23
C LEU A 2 6.73 38.09 -41.23
N TRP A 3 7.06 38.51 -40.00
CA TRP A 3 7.72 37.65 -38.98
C TRP A 3 6.98 37.76 -37.63
N SER A 4 5.65 37.64 -37.63
CA SER A 4 4.83 37.92 -36.42
C SER A 4 3.48 37.17 -36.40
N SER A 5 3.49 35.83 -36.49
CA SER A 5 2.22 35.05 -36.44
C SER A 5 2.28 33.63 -35.84
N VAL A 6 3.41 33.17 -35.30
CA VAL A 6 3.54 31.79 -34.77
C VAL A 6 3.31 31.70 -33.25
N LEU A 7 3.24 32.84 -32.55
CA LEU A 7 3.24 32.89 -31.07
C LEU A 7 1.90 32.74 -30.30
N PRO A 8 0.67 32.67 -30.88
CA PRO A 8 -0.55 32.55 -30.08
C PRO A 8 -1.00 31.11 -29.78
N VAL A 9 -0.47 30.09 -30.47
CA VAL A 9 -1.00 28.70 -30.34
C VAL A 9 -0.43 27.94 -29.15
N LEU A 10 0.80 28.27 -28.71
CA LEU A 10 1.45 27.61 -27.57
C LEU A 10 0.90 28.03 -26.19
N PHE A 11 0.05 29.05 -26.13
CA PHE A 11 -0.62 29.49 -24.88
C PHE A 11 -1.97 28.79 -24.61
N LEU A 12 -2.48 27.99 -25.56
CA LEU A 12 -3.74 27.25 -25.39
C LEU A 12 -3.54 25.80 -24.93
N LEU A 13 -2.29 25.34 -24.85
CA LEU A 13 -1.91 24.15 -24.10
C LEU A 13 -1.43 24.59 -22.71
N GLN A 14 -2.35 25.09 -21.88
CA GLN A 14 -2.15 24.91 -20.44
C GLN A 14 -2.09 23.40 -20.23
N PRO A 15 -0.97 22.85 -19.72
CA PRO A 15 -1.03 21.49 -19.22
C PRO A 15 -2.00 21.56 -18.04
N SER A 16 -3.05 20.76 -18.07
CA SER A 16 -3.80 20.46 -16.85
C SER A 16 -2.85 19.65 -15.97
N TRP A 17 -2.24 20.30 -14.99
CA TRP A 17 -1.43 19.61 -13.98
C TRP A 17 -2.43 18.87 -13.11
N CYS A 18 -2.71 17.61 -13.48
CA CYS A 18 -3.25 16.63 -12.55
C CYS A 18 -2.26 16.58 -11.38
N LEU A 19 -2.67 17.19 -10.27
CA LEU A 19 -1.89 17.24 -9.05
C LEU A 19 -2.40 16.10 -8.17
N LEU A 20 -1.66 15.00 -8.20
CA LEU A 20 -1.83 13.94 -7.21
C LEU A 20 -1.19 14.41 -5.91
N ARG A 21 -1.95 14.41 -4.82
CA ARG A 21 -1.48 14.79 -3.49
C ARG A 21 -1.81 13.69 -2.49
N ASN A 22 -0.80 13.24 -1.75
CA ASN A 22 -0.99 12.31 -0.65
C ASN A 22 -1.47 13.06 0.61
N VAL A 23 -2.39 12.42 1.35
CA VAL A 23 -2.97 12.91 2.60
C VAL A 23 -2.86 11.77 3.62
N THR A 24 -2.24 12.06 4.75
CA THR A 24 -2.03 11.09 5.83
C THR A 24 -3.15 11.20 6.86
N VAL A 25 -3.75 10.06 7.21
CA VAL A 25 -4.75 9.89 8.27
C VAL A 25 -4.09 9.13 9.41
N ASP A 26 -3.91 9.82 10.53
CA ASP A 26 -3.27 9.29 11.74
C ASP A 26 -4.24 8.46 12.61
N ASP A 27 -3.73 7.51 13.41
CA ASP A 27 -4.53 6.66 14.29
C ASP A 27 -5.34 7.44 15.35
N GLN A 28 -4.80 8.54 15.85
CA GLN A 28 -5.29 9.33 16.97
C GLN A 28 -5.84 10.69 16.50
N TYR A 29 -5.08 11.38 15.67
CA TYR A 29 -5.36 12.74 15.19
C TYR A 29 -6.21 12.74 13.91
N GLY A 30 -6.25 11.63 13.16
CA GLY A 30 -7.13 11.45 12.02
C GLY A 30 -6.68 12.17 10.75
N ASP A 31 -7.66 12.45 9.89
CA ASP A 31 -7.49 13.16 8.63
C ASP A 31 -7.39 14.68 8.87
N PRO A 32 -6.28 15.36 8.52
CA PRO A 32 -6.09 16.79 8.74
C PRO A 32 -7.00 17.68 7.89
N ILE A 33 -7.60 17.15 6.81
CA ILE A 33 -8.54 17.87 5.95
C ILE A 33 -9.96 17.81 6.53
N THR A 34 -10.45 16.61 6.87
CA THR A 34 -11.84 16.42 7.34
C THR A 34 -12.00 16.47 8.86
N ASN A 35 -10.91 16.44 9.63
CA ASN A 35 -10.87 16.28 11.08
C ASN A 35 -11.61 15.03 11.59
N ARG A 36 -11.68 13.97 10.75
CA ARG A 36 -12.25 12.67 11.12
C ARG A 36 -11.16 11.74 11.59
N THR A 37 -11.34 11.15 12.78
CA THR A 37 -10.50 10.08 13.28
C THR A 37 -11.00 8.70 12.81
N PRO A 38 -10.13 7.68 12.77
CA PRO A 38 -10.53 6.31 12.44
C PRO A 38 -11.60 5.77 13.39
N ILE A 39 -12.57 5.03 12.85
CA ILE A 39 -13.66 4.43 13.63
C ILE A 39 -13.25 3.02 14.07
N TYR A 40 -12.86 2.89 15.33
CA TYR A 40 -12.52 1.62 15.95
C TYR A 40 -13.77 0.85 16.40
N ARG A 41 -13.89 -0.41 15.95
CA ARG A 41 -15.01 -1.31 16.28
C ARG A 41 -14.53 -2.62 16.94
N PRO A 42 -15.29 -3.17 17.90
CA PRO A 42 -16.49 -2.58 18.51
C PRO A 42 -16.15 -1.32 19.34
N PRO A 43 -17.05 -0.32 19.39
CA PRO A 43 -16.91 0.82 20.28
C PRO A 43 -16.77 0.34 21.73
N SER A 44 -15.75 0.80 22.43
CA SER A 44 -15.30 0.15 23.67
C SER A 44 -14.77 1.10 24.74
N ASP A 45 -14.81 2.42 24.52
CA ASP A 45 -14.34 3.45 25.45
C ASP A 45 -12.94 3.16 26.05
N GLY A 46 -12.01 2.73 25.19
CA GLY A 46 -10.66 2.36 25.60
C GLY A 46 -10.53 0.99 26.28
N SER A 47 -11.53 0.10 26.17
CA SER A 47 -11.47 -1.24 26.79
C SER A 47 -10.98 -2.35 25.85
N ILE A 48 -11.25 -2.26 24.53
CA ILE A 48 -10.83 -3.23 23.51
C ILE A 48 -9.75 -2.64 22.61
N TRP A 49 -10.05 -1.51 21.96
CA TRP A 49 -9.07 -0.69 21.25
C TRP A 49 -8.52 0.36 22.21
N ARG A 50 -7.20 0.54 22.24
CA ARG A 50 -6.52 1.45 23.16
C ARG A 50 -5.49 2.27 22.41
N LEU A 51 -5.28 3.50 22.85
CA LEU A 51 -4.10 4.27 22.48
C LEU A 51 -2.88 3.61 23.12
N GLY A 52 -1.97 3.10 22.29
CA GLY A 52 -0.88 2.24 22.70
C GLY A 52 0.11 2.92 23.64
N THR A 53 0.35 4.23 23.49
CA THR A 53 1.20 5.02 24.40
C THR A 53 0.68 5.13 25.83
N SER A 54 -0.62 4.85 26.05
CA SER A 54 -1.27 5.00 27.35
C SER A 54 -1.96 3.72 27.86
N CYS A 55 -1.76 2.56 27.22
CA CYS A 55 -2.36 1.31 27.69
C CYS A 55 -1.68 0.77 28.97
N PRO A 56 -2.37 0.69 30.12
CA PRO A 56 -1.79 0.10 31.32
C PRO A 56 -1.78 -1.43 31.20
N GLY A 57 -0.59 -2.03 31.16
CA GLY A 57 -0.42 -3.49 31.10
C GLY A 57 -0.48 -4.10 29.70
N CYS A 58 -0.55 -3.30 28.63
CA CYS A 58 -0.22 -3.81 27.30
C CYS A 58 1.30 -3.96 27.19
N HIS A 59 1.81 -5.18 26.97
CA HIS A 59 3.25 -5.39 26.75
C HIS A 59 3.76 -4.68 25.48
N MET A 60 2.87 -4.37 24.52
CA MET A 60 3.25 -3.63 23.32
C MET A 60 3.64 -2.17 23.61
N THR A 61 3.06 -1.55 24.65
CA THR A 61 3.45 -0.20 25.12
C THR A 61 4.91 -0.11 25.56
N GLU A 62 5.48 -1.21 26.06
CA GLU A 62 6.89 -1.26 26.47
C GLU A 62 7.82 -1.74 25.34
N ALA A 63 7.29 -2.48 24.36
CA ALA A 63 8.06 -3.05 23.25
C ALA A 63 8.21 -2.10 22.05
N ILE A 64 7.28 -1.16 21.89
CA ILE A 64 7.26 -0.20 20.77
C ILE A 64 8.01 1.07 21.17
N ASP A 65 9.08 1.38 20.44
CA ASP A 65 9.61 2.73 20.35
C ASP A 65 8.59 3.63 19.65
N ALA A 66 7.94 4.50 20.42
CA ALA A 66 6.93 5.42 19.91
C ALA A 66 7.50 6.41 18.88
N SER A 67 8.80 6.73 18.92
CA SER A 67 9.40 7.72 18.01
C SER A 67 9.51 7.27 16.55
N GLN A 68 9.15 6.01 16.28
CA GLN A 68 9.10 5.41 14.93
C GLN A 68 7.67 5.21 14.40
N ALA A 69 6.64 5.49 15.21
CA ALA A 69 5.24 5.53 14.78
C ALA A 69 4.84 6.96 14.37
N LEU A 70 3.82 7.12 13.52
CA LEU A 70 3.36 8.43 13.10
C LEU A 70 2.85 9.23 14.33
N TYR A 71 3.24 10.51 14.39
CA TYR A 71 2.95 11.41 15.52
C TYR A 71 3.25 10.87 16.94
N ASN A 72 4.04 9.79 17.05
CA ASN A 72 4.29 8.99 18.24
C ASN A 72 3.05 8.24 18.80
N THR A 73 2.04 7.96 17.98
CA THR A 73 0.81 7.27 18.38
C THR A 73 0.58 5.99 17.57
N TRP A 74 -0.27 5.10 18.10
CA TRP A 74 -0.81 3.93 17.43
C TRP A 74 -1.99 3.41 18.27
N HIS A 75 -2.97 2.77 17.63
CA HIS A 75 -4.05 2.09 18.33
C HIS A 75 -3.84 0.57 18.31
N ASP A 76 -3.83 -0.04 19.50
CA ASP A 76 -3.70 -1.49 19.66
C ASP A 76 -4.99 -2.20 20.07
N CYS A 77 -5.16 -3.43 19.57
CA CYS A 77 -6.08 -4.40 20.13
C CYS A 77 -5.59 -5.84 19.84
N THR A 78 -6.07 -6.81 20.64
CA THR A 78 -5.87 -8.24 20.37
C THR A 78 -7.21 -8.93 20.20
N TRP A 79 -7.55 -9.29 18.96
CA TRP A 79 -8.73 -10.08 18.64
C TRP A 79 -8.52 -11.56 18.97
N SER A 80 -9.59 -12.25 19.40
CA SER A 80 -9.56 -13.66 19.78
C SER A 80 -10.64 -14.48 19.05
N PRO A 81 -10.35 -15.74 18.66
CA PRO A 81 -11.32 -16.65 18.04
C PRO A 81 -12.65 -16.78 18.80
N GLY A 82 -13.75 -16.44 18.12
CA GLY A 82 -15.11 -16.47 18.67
C GLY A 82 -15.65 -15.11 19.11
N SER A 83 -14.82 -14.07 19.20
CA SER A 83 -15.29 -12.68 19.24
C SER A 83 -15.77 -12.23 17.86
N GLU A 84 -16.63 -11.22 17.82
CA GLU A 84 -16.89 -10.45 16.60
C GLU A 84 -15.58 -9.82 16.07
N PRO A 85 -15.42 -9.62 14.75
CA PRO A 85 -14.20 -9.05 14.19
C PRO A 85 -13.94 -7.64 14.75
N TYR A 86 -12.75 -7.42 15.29
CA TYR A 86 -12.30 -6.07 15.67
C TYR A 86 -11.78 -5.40 14.40
N SER A 87 -12.18 -4.15 14.15
CA SER A 87 -11.82 -3.44 12.92
C SER A 87 -11.52 -1.97 13.15
N VAL A 88 -10.77 -1.39 12.22
CA VAL A 88 -10.67 0.06 12.01
C VAL A 88 -11.33 0.39 10.67
N GLU A 89 -12.16 1.42 10.67
CA GLU A 89 -12.96 1.89 9.52
C GLU A 89 -12.60 3.35 9.24
N ILE A 90 -12.24 3.66 7.99
CA ILE A 90 -11.73 4.97 7.57
C ILE A 90 -12.41 5.37 6.26
N ASP A 91 -13.02 6.55 6.25
CA ASP A 91 -13.54 7.20 5.05
C ASP A 91 -12.45 8.07 4.42
N PHE A 92 -12.34 8.07 3.09
CA PHE A 92 -11.47 8.98 2.34
C PHE A 92 -12.07 9.27 0.95
N GLU A 93 -11.54 10.26 0.23
CA GLU A 93 -11.91 10.56 -1.16
C GLU A 93 -10.64 10.66 -1.99
N GLY A 94 -10.45 9.78 -2.98
CA GLY A 94 -9.20 9.73 -3.73
C GLY A 94 -8.99 8.48 -4.59
N VAL A 95 -7.91 8.50 -5.38
CA VAL A 95 -7.57 7.51 -6.41
C VAL A 95 -6.63 6.39 -5.95
N ALA A 96 -6.08 6.49 -4.74
CA ALA A 96 -5.24 5.45 -4.14
C ALA A 96 -5.32 5.44 -2.62
N VAL A 97 -5.00 4.31 -2.00
CA VAL A 97 -4.94 4.14 -0.54
C VAL A 97 -3.87 3.13 -0.12
N TYR A 98 -3.18 3.42 0.97
CA TYR A 98 -2.10 2.63 1.58
C TYR A 98 -2.35 2.59 3.10
N ALA A 99 -2.48 1.41 3.70
CA ALA A 99 -2.66 1.27 5.14
C ALA A 99 -1.41 0.66 5.78
N TYR A 100 -0.95 1.28 6.87
CA TYR A 100 0.29 0.95 7.56
C TYR A 100 0.02 0.49 8.99
N PHE A 101 0.69 -0.60 9.36
CA PHE A 101 0.67 -1.15 10.71
C PHE A 101 2.10 -1.24 11.24
N ILE A 102 2.23 -1.24 12.56
CA ILE A 102 3.41 -1.77 13.23
C ILE A 102 3.26 -3.30 13.26
N LEU A 103 4.30 -4.04 12.89
CA LEU A 103 4.30 -5.52 12.97
C LEU A 103 5.34 -5.98 13.99
N ALA A 104 4.95 -6.88 14.89
CA ALA A 104 5.82 -7.36 15.95
C ALA A 104 6.23 -8.82 15.71
N ASN A 105 7.51 -9.14 15.88
CA ASN A 105 7.97 -10.52 15.90
C ASN A 105 7.79 -11.14 17.30
N ARG A 106 8.80 -11.15 18.17
CA ARG A 106 8.75 -11.78 19.50
C ARG A 106 8.68 -10.75 20.62
N VAL A 107 7.50 -10.61 21.23
CA VAL A 107 7.30 -9.91 22.51
C VAL A 107 6.90 -10.95 23.57
N ASP A 108 7.56 -10.94 24.72
CA ASP A 108 7.33 -11.94 25.77
C ASP A 108 5.89 -11.86 26.33
N ALA A 109 5.30 -13.03 26.58
CA ALA A 109 3.92 -13.20 27.06
C ALA A 109 2.80 -12.56 26.19
N THR A 110 3.08 -12.25 24.91
CA THR A 110 2.16 -11.56 23.99
C THR A 110 1.89 -12.38 22.74
N THR A 111 0.67 -12.27 22.17
CA THR A 111 0.44 -12.73 20.79
C THR A 111 0.80 -11.61 19.84
N THR A 112 1.63 -11.92 18.85
CA THR A 112 2.15 -10.96 17.85
C THR A 112 1.78 -11.33 16.41
N LEU A 113 1.04 -12.43 16.21
CA LEU A 113 0.47 -12.78 14.91
C LEU A 113 -0.50 -11.68 14.47
N THR A 114 -0.32 -11.11 13.28
CA THR A 114 -1.28 -10.16 12.68
C THR A 114 -1.92 -10.82 11.47
N ASN A 115 -3.25 -10.97 11.48
CA ASN A 115 -4.03 -11.58 10.40
C ASN A 115 -5.25 -10.71 10.12
N LEU A 116 -5.33 -10.18 8.90
CA LEU A 116 -6.27 -9.13 8.51
C LEU A 116 -7.06 -9.54 7.26
N SER A 117 -8.27 -9.00 7.16
CA SER A 117 -9.07 -8.92 5.95
C SER A 117 -9.43 -7.48 5.66
N PHE A 118 -9.51 -7.14 4.38
CA PHE A 118 -9.82 -5.80 3.90
C PHE A 118 -11.13 -5.81 3.12
N THR A 119 -11.98 -4.86 3.43
CA THR A 119 -13.19 -4.54 2.69
C THR A 119 -13.11 -3.09 2.24
N LEU A 120 -13.30 -2.83 0.95
CA LEU A 120 -13.40 -1.49 0.39
C LEU A 120 -14.79 -1.37 -0.24
N ASP A 121 -15.55 -0.33 0.12
CA ASP A 121 -16.89 -0.06 -0.41
C ASP A 121 -17.84 -1.27 -0.35
N ASN A 122 -17.81 -1.94 0.80
CA ASN A 122 -18.53 -3.19 1.08
C ASN A 122 -18.10 -4.43 0.25
N GLU A 123 -17.11 -4.34 -0.65
CA GLU A 123 -16.49 -5.48 -1.34
C GLU A 123 -15.23 -5.98 -0.61
N PHE A 124 -15.10 -7.31 -0.46
CA PHE A 124 -13.89 -7.94 0.09
C PHE A 124 -12.74 -7.88 -0.93
N VAL A 125 -11.70 -7.11 -0.63
CA VAL A 125 -10.58 -6.80 -1.54
C VAL A 125 -9.28 -7.53 -1.20
N GLY A 126 -9.16 -8.18 -0.02
CA GLY A 126 -8.03 -9.05 0.24
C GLY A 126 -7.78 -9.44 1.70
N THR A 127 -6.59 -10.01 1.94
CA THR A 127 -6.10 -10.40 3.26
C THR A 127 -4.61 -10.15 3.40
N PHE A 128 -4.16 -9.88 4.63
CA PHE A 128 -2.75 -9.82 5.02
C PHE A 128 -2.50 -10.79 6.19
N GLU A 129 -1.30 -11.36 6.27
CA GLU A 129 -0.87 -12.22 7.37
C GLU A 129 0.63 -12.02 7.62
N HIS A 130 1.00 -11.47 8.78
CA HIS A 130 2.36 -11.48 9.30
C HIS A 130 2.48 -12.68 10.26
N ILE A 131 3.44 -13.56 9.98
CA ILE A 131 3.75 -14.73 10.82
C ILE A 131 5.02 -14.39 11.62
N PRO A 132 4.93 -14.24 12.95
CA PRO A 132 6.06 -13.86 13.78
C PRO A 132 7.25 -14.81 13.67
N THR A 133 8.45 -14.24 13.62
CA THR A 133 9.70 -14.98 13.78
C THR A 133 10.14 -15.02 15.25
N ASN A 134 11.28 -15.67 15.52
CA ASN A 134 11.91 -15.65 16.85
C ASN A 134 12.70 -14.36 17.13
N SER A 135 12.81 -13.42 16.17
CA SER A 135 13.49 -12.15 16.39
C SER A 135 12.68 -11.24 17.31
N THR A 136 13.33 -10.32 18.03
CA THR A 136 12.65 -9.28 18.81
C THR A 136 12.36 -8.02 17.99
N ASP A 137 12.59 -8.06 16.67
CA ASP A 137 12.42 -6.91 15.80
C ASP A 137 10.95 -6.48 15.67
N ILE A 138 10.74 -5.17 15.68
CA ILE A 138 9.48 -4.49 15.38
C ILE A 138 9.63 -3.81 14.01
N GLU A 139 8.69 -4.03 13.11
CA GLU A 139 8.68 -3.54 11.73
C GLU A 139 7.65 -2.39 11.61
N TYR A 140 8.15 -1.16 11.67
CA TYR A 140 7.38 0.08 11.50
C TYR A 140 7.09 0.39 10.03
N ASN A 141 6.11 1.27 9.77
CA ASN A 141 5.73 1.72 8.42
C ASN A 141 5.43 0.53 7.49
N SER A 142 4.88 -0.58 8.00
CA SER A 142 4.67 -1.80 7.21
C SER A 142 3.36 -1.73 6.42
N PRO A 143 3.38 -1.68 5.06
CA PRO A 143 2.15 -1.62 4.28
C PRO A 143 1.43 -2.96 4.29
N VAL A 144 0.25 -3.00 4.92
CA VAL A 144 -0.61 -4.19 5.02
C VAL A 144 -1.66 -4.26 3.90
N TYR A 145 -2.07 -3.10 3.39
CA TYR A 145 -2.97 -2.96 2.23
C TYR A 145 -2.49 -1.81 1.35
N VAL A 146 -2.57 -2.01 0.04
CA VAL A 146 -2.20 -1.03 -1.00
C VAL A 146 -3.17 -1.20 -2.16
N ASN A 147 -3.76 -0.10 -2.62
CA ASN A 147 -4.52 -0.05 -3.86
C ASN A 147 -4.27 1.31 -4.56
N GLU A 148 -3.63 1.26 -5.73
CA GLU A 148 -3.13 2.43 -6.47
C GLU A 148 -4.07 2.83 -7.64
N ALA A 149 -5.22 2.17 -7.77
CA ALA A 149 -6.08 2.24 -8.94
C ALA A 149 -7.57 2.26 -8.56
N LEU A 150 -7.94 3.26 -7.77
CA LEU A 150 -9.33 3.58 -7.44
C LEU A 150 -9.91 4.62 -8.42
N GLU A 151 -11.24 4.70 -8.46
CA GLU A 151 -11.92 5.83 -9.10
C GLU A 151 -11.83 7.05 -8.16
N ASN A 152 -11.83 8.29 -8.67
CA ASN A 152 -11.78 9.47 -7.80
C ASN A 152 -13.17 9.73 -7.17
N ASN A 153 -13.49 8.98 -6.12
CA ASN A 153 -14.79 8.99 -5.43
C ASN A 153 -14.59 8.89 -3.90
N PRO A 154 -15.63 9.15 -3.09
CA PRO A 154 -15.66 8.77 -1.68
C PRO A 154 -15.62 7.24 -1.52
N HIS A 155 -14.74 6.78 -0.64
CA HIS A 155 -14.45 5.39 -0.35
C HIS A 155 -14.48 5.12 1.17
N THR A 156 -14.82 3.90 1.56
CA THR A 156 -14.69 3.44 2.96
C THR A 156 -13.85 2.16 3.00
N LEU A 157 -12.66 2.26 3.62
CA LEU A 157 -11.79 1.11 3.90
C LEU A 157 -12.07 0.57 5.31
N ILE A 158 -12.36 -0.73 5.40
CA ILE A 158 -12.50 -1.45 6.66
C ILE A 158 -11.38 -2.50 6.74
N ILE A 159 -10.54 -2.36 7.76
CA ILE A 159 -9.46 -3.29 8.10
C ILE A 159 -9.90 -4.11 9.30
N SER A 160 -10.20 -5.39 9.10
CA SER A 160 -10.76 -6.26 10.14
C SER A 160 -9.81 -7.40 10.52
N ALA A 161 -9.75 -7.70 11.81
CA ALA A 161 -9.13 -8.91 12.35
C ALA A 161 -9.72 -10.16 11.70
N ARG A 162 -8.86 -11.11 11.34
CA ARG A 162 -9.22 -12.35 10.67
C ARG A 162 -8.69 -13.57 11.41
N GLY A 163 -9.54 -14.58 11.58
CA GLY A 163 -9.14 -15.86 12.14
C GLY A 163 -10.26 -16.89 12.14
N PRO A 164 -10.07 -18.04 12.80
CA PRO A 164 -11.11 -19.05 12.90
C PRO A 164 -12.24 -18.60 13.83
N ASN A 165 -13.50 -18.86 13.45
CA ASN A 165 -14.68 -18.49 14.23
C ASN A 165 -14.81 -19.22 15.59
N VAL A 166 -13.93 -20.19 15.87
CA VAL A 166 -13.89 -20.98 17.10
C VAL A 166 -12.42 -21.28 17.44
N ALA A 167 -12.04 -21.19 18.71
CA ALA A 167 -10.74 -21.65 19.18
C ALA A 167 -10.57 -23.17 18.94
N GLN A 168 -9.60 -23.57 18.11
CA GLN A 168 -9.36 -24.98 17.79
C GLN A 168 -8.27 -25.56 18.69
N ASN A 169 -8.53 -26.73 19.30
CA ASN A 169 -7.52 -27.53 20.01
C ASN A 169 -6.68 -26.75 21.04
N ASN A 170 -7.32 -25.85 21.82
CA ASN A 170 -6.66 -24.93 22.76
C ASN A 170 -5.60 -24.00 22.13
N THR A 171 -5.55 -23.90 20.81
CA THR A 171 -4.68 -23.00 20.05
C THR A 171 -5.44 -21.72 19.75
N PHE A 172 -5.24 -20.73 20.61
CA PHE A 172 -5.77 -19.38 20.41
C PHE A 172 -4.95 -18.69 19.31
N LYS A 173 -5.44 -18.74 18.07
CA LYS A 173 -4.94 -17.90 16.97
C LYS A 173 -5.50 -16.49 17.10
N ASN A 174 -5.05 -15.80 18.14
CA ASN A 174 -5.36 -14.40 18.33
C ASN A 174 -4.66 -13.57 17.25
N SER A 175 -5.24 -12.42 16.92
CA SER A 175 -4.66 -11.47 15.96
C SER A 175 -4.37 -10.17 16.69
N LEU A 176 -3.10 -9.74 16.70
CA LEU A 176 -2.65 -8.44 17.16
C LEU A 176 -2.84 -7.43 16.03
N LEU A 177 -3.50 -6.32 16.33
CA LEU A 177 -3.67 -5.18 15.44
C LEU A 177 -2.98 -3.99 16.09
N LEU A 178 -2.10 -3.32 15.35
CA LEU A 178 -1.36 -2.13 15.74
C LEU A 178 -1.49 -1.14 14.57
N PHE A 179 -2.61 -0.43 14.51
CA PHE A 179 -2.85 0.54 13.45
C PHE A 179 -2.09 1.83 13.76
N ASP A 180 -1.36 2.32 12.76
CA ASP A 180 -0.42 3.45 12.87
C ASP A 180 -0.94 4.62 12.01
N TYR A 181 -1.06 4.42 10.70
CA TYR A 181 -1.65 5.42 9.81
C TYR A 181 -2.14 4.85 8.48
N MET A 182 -2.87 5.66 7.73
CA MET A 182 -3.27 5.43 6.35
C MET A 182 -2.86 6.63 5.49
N ILE A 183 -2.41 6.41 4.26
CA ILE A 183 -2.24 7.46 3.25
C ILE A 183 -3.29 7.24 2.16
N TYR A 184 -3.96 8.30 1.72
CA TYR A 184 -4.73 8.29 0.48
C TYR A 184 -4.25 9.37 -0.50
N THR A 185 -4.44 9.16 -1.80
CA THR A 185 -4.03 10.11 -2.84
C THR A 185 -5.25 10.78 -3.45
N VAL A 186 -5.34 12.10 -3.37
CA VAL A 186 -6.38 12.92 -4.02
C VAL A 186 -5.93 13.26 -5.45
N ASP A 187 -6.86 13.30 -6.41
CA ASP A 187 -6.65 13.90 -7.74
C ASP A 187 -7.41 15.23 -7.85
N ASP A 188 -6.70 16.35 -7.73
CA ASP A 188 -7.26 17.71 -7.76
C ASP A 188 -7.75 18.15 -9.18
N ALA A 189 -7.69 17.27 -10.19
CA ALA A 189 -8.03 17.62 -11.59
C ALA A 189 -9.51 17.99 -11.85
N VAL A 190 -10.42 17.78 -10.89
CA VAL A 190 -11.88 17.84 -11.11
C VAL A 190 -12.48 19.24 -10.83
N ASP A 191 -11.90 20.00 -9.89
CA ASP A 191 -12.51 21.24 -9.35
C ASP A 191 -12.50 22.45 -10.31
N SER A 192 -11.78 22.38 -11.43
CA SER A 192 -11.68 23.49 -12.39
C SER A 192 -12.88 23.64 -13.36
N SER A 193 -13.98 22.91 -13.15
CA SER A 193 -15.10 22.85 -14.12
C SER A 193 -16.49 23.28 -13.61
N SER A 194 -16.65 23.63 -12.33
CA SER A 194 -17.94 24.06 -11.77
C SER A 194 -18.28 25.52 -12.13
N SER A 195 -18.86 25.71 -13.32
CA SER A 195 -19.56 26.96 -13.66
C SER A 195 -20.65 27.28 -12.61
N PRO A 196 -20.82 28.55 -12.18
CA PRO A 196 -21.75 28.89 -11.11
C PRO A 196 -23.21 28.61 -11.51
N PRO A 197 -24.08 28.14 -10.58
CA PRO A 197 -25.48 27.89 -10.87
C PRO A 197 -26.24 29.20 -11.08
N GLU A 198 -26.66 29.45 -12.31
CA GLU A 198 -27.51 30.60 -12.64
C GLU A 198 -28.93 30.41 -12.07
N SER A 199 -29.49 31.49 -11.53
CA SER A 199 -30.69 31.49 -10.68
C SER A 199 -32.00 31.14 -11.41
N LEU A 200 -32.97 30.60 -10.65
CA LEU A 200 -34.36 30.36 -11.09
C LEU A 200 -34.99 31.61 -11.75
N PRO A 201 -35.97 31.37 -12.65
CA PRO A 201 -37.26 32.03 -12.44
C PRO A 201 -38.48 31.10 -12.50
N THR A 202 -39.47 31.46 -11.70
CA THR A 202 -40.81 30.87 -11.61
C THR A 202 -41.73 31.37 -12.74
N SER A 203 -42.45 30.47 -13.44
CA SER A 203 -43.91 30.53 -13.70
C SER A 203 -44.39 29.81 -14.99
N LEU A 204 -45.53 29.11 -14.80
CA LEU A 204 -46.53 28.47 -15.68
C LEU A 204 -46.59 28.80 -17.21
N PRO A 205 -47.08 27.86 -18.07
CA PRO A 205 -47.09 27.99 -19.53
C PRO A 205 -48.42 28.52 -20.11
N THR A 206 -48.45 28.88 -21.40
CA THR A 206 -49.48 28.49 -22.42
C THR A 206 -49.27 29.24 -23.76
N GLU A 207 -49.75 28.63 -24.86
CA GLU A 207 -50.00 29.17 -26.21
C GLU A 207 -48.83 29.47 -27.18
N THR A 208 -48.52 28.44 -27.98
CA THR A 208 -48.70 28.42 -29.45
C THR A 208 -48.83 29.76 -30.18
N GLU A 209 -47.86 30.08 -31.05
CA GLU A 209 -48.22 30.39 -32.46
C GLU A 209 -47.11 30.04 -33.46
N LEU A 210 -47.55 29.74 -34.69
CA LEU A 210 -46.73 29.24 -35.79
C LEU A 210 -46.38 30.40 -36.74
N SER A 211 -45.10 30.60 -37.06
CA SER A 211 -44.71 31.42 -38.21
C SER A 211 -43.39 30.98 -38.83
N SER A 212 -43.49 30.50 -40.07
CA SER A 212 -42.36 30.11 -40.91
C SER A 212 -41.72 31.31 -41.59
N SER A 213 -40.39 31.40 -41.60
CA SER A 213 -39.68 32.10 -42.68
C SER A 213 -38.36 31.44 -43.05
N THR A 214 -38.26 31.07 -44.33
CA THR A 214 -37.06 30.51 -44.95
C THR A 214 -36.03 31.61 -45.16
N SER A 215 -34.80 31.43 -44.69
CA SER A 215 -33.64 32.14 -45.26
C SER A 215 -32.51 31.18 -45.60
N ARG A 216 -32.06 31.22 -46.86
CA ARG A 216 -31.00 30.37 -47.40
C ARG A 216 -29.66 31.05 -47.17
N GLY A 217 -28.87 30.57 -46.22
CA GLY A 217 -27.50 31.01 -45.98
C GLY A 217 -26.48 30.06 -46.61
N ASN A 218 -26.06 30.34 -47.85
CA ASN A 218 -24.99 29.56 -48.50
C ASN A 218 -23.66 29.75 -47.75
N LYS A 219 -23.08 28.68 -47.19
CA LYS A 219 -21.69 28.68 -46.72
C LYS A 219 -20.88 27.63 -47.48
N THR A 220 -20.20 28.10 -48.51
CA THR A 220 -19.25 27.32 -49.31
C THR A 220 -18.04 26.90 -48.49
N ALA A 221 -17.58 25.68 -48.77
CA ALA A 221 -16.52 24.97 -48.08
C ALA A 221 -15.18 25.72 -47.92
N THR A 222 -14.53 25.48 -46.77
CA THR A 222 -13.08 25.67 -46.59
C THR A 222 -12.48 24.39 -45.99
N ILE A 223 -12.33 23.35 -46.82
CA ILE A 223 -11.61 22.11 -46.45
C ILE A 223 -10.26 22.14 -47.19
N GLY A 224 -9.19 22.48 -46.46
CA GLY A 224 -7.87 22.67 -47.07
C GLY A 224 -6.80 23.07 -46.06
N GLY A 225 -6.52 22.22 -45.06
CA GLY A 225 -5.52 22.53 -44.02
C GLY A 225 -4.94 21.34 -43.24
N LEU A 226 -5.67 20.22 -43.12
CA LEU A 226 -5.23 19.08 -42.28
C LEU A 226 -4.10 18.24 -42.89
N VAL A 227 -4.09 18.04 -44.22
CA VAL A 227 -3.16 17.08 -44.87
C VAL A 227 -1.70 17.53 -44.79
N ALA A 228 -1.42 18.83 -44.91
CA ALA A 228 -0.05 19.35 -44.85
C ALA A 228 0.57 19.25 -43.44
N GLY A 229 -0.22 19.49 -42.39
CA GLY A 229 0.25 19.42 -41.00
C GLY A 229 0.67 18.01 -40.59
N ILE A 230 -0.10 16.99 -41.00
CA ILE A 230 0.19 15.58 -40.68
C ILE A 230 1.53 15.14 -41.25
N VAL A 231 1.88 15.55 -42.48
CA VAL A 231 3.17 15.18 -43.10
C VAL A 231 4.36 15.77 -42.33
N VAL A 232 4.26 17.04 -41.90
CA VAL A 232 5.32 17.70 -41.12
C VAL A 232 5.44 17.10 -39.72
N PHE A 233 4.31 16.81 -39.06
CA PHE A 233 4.29 16.17 -37.75
C PHE A 233 4.90 14.76 -37.77
N LEU A 234 4.54 13.93 -38.75
CA LEU A 234 5.13 12.60 -38.93
C LEU A 234 6.64 12.65 -39.23
N ALA A 235 7.09 13.64 -40.02
CA ALA A 235 8.52 13.85 -40.25
C ALA A 235 9.28 14.21 -38.97
N LEU A 236 8.74 15.12 -38.14
CA LEU A 236 9.32 15.50 -36.85
C LEU A 236 9.34 14.33 -35.85
N ALA A 237 8.25 13.57 -35.76
CA ALA A 237 8.16 12.38 -34.91
C ALA A 237 9.19 11.31 -35.28
N LEU A 238 9.40 11.07 -36.59
CA LEU A 238 10.44 10.17 -37.08
C LEU A 238 11.86 10.66 -36.73
N VAL A 239 12.15 11.95 -36.91
CA VAL A 239 13.44 12.54 -36.54
C VAL A 239 13.70 12.36 -35.04
N LEU A 240 12.73 12.71 -34.18
CA LEU A 240 12.83 12.54 -32.73
C LEU A 240 13.07 11.07 -32.35
N PHE A 241 12.29 10.14 -32.93
CA PHE A 241 12.46 8.71 -32.70
C PHE A 241 13.87 8.21 -33.07
N PHE A 242 14.43 8.67 -34.20
CA PHE A 242 15.81 8.33 -34.59
C PHE A 242 16.85 8.93 -33.65
N PHE A 243 16.68 10.16 -33.15
CA PHE A 243 17.57 10.76 -32.15
C PHE A 243 17.54 10.00 -30.81
N LEU A 244 16.35 9.63 -30.33
CA LEU A 244 16.18 8.82 -29.12
C LEU A 244 16.82 7.44 -29.27
N ARG A 245 16.57 6.74 -30.39
CA ARG A 245 17.25 5.45 -30.70
C ARG A 245 18.76 5.57 -30.80
N ARG A 246 19.28 6.70 -31.31
CA ARG A 246 20.72 6.94 -31.42
C ARG A 246 21.36 7.18 -30.04
N ARG A 247 20.69 7.87 -29.12
CA ARG A 247 21.15 7.97 -27.72
C ARG A 247 21.08 6.63 -26.99
N TYR A 248 20.00 5.86 -27.16
CA TYR A 248 19.83 4.56 -26.48
C TYR A 248 20.89 3.51 -26.86
N LYS A 249 21.53 3.66 -28.03
CA LYS A 249 22.66 2.79 -28.45
C LYS A 249 24.03 3.20 -27.88
N SER A 250 24.15 4.31 -27.15
CA SER A 250 25.44 4.80 -26.65
C SER A 250 25.75 4.44 -25.19
N SER A 251 24.84 3.75 -24.49
CA SER A 251 24.99 3.35 -23.08
C SER A 251 25.27 1.84 -22.91
N ARG A 252 26.20 1.31 -23.72
CA ARG A 252 26.98 0.12 -23.35
C ARG A 252 28.45 0.51 -23.33
N PHE A 253 28.85 1.12 -22.21
CA PHE A 253 30.25 1.20 -21.82
C PHE A 253 30.48 0.11 -20.76
N ASP A 254 31.62 -0.57 -20.85
CA ASP A 254 31.89 -1.79 -20.08
C ASP A 254 31.95 -1.53 -18.57
N SER A 255 31.14 -2.27 -17.81
CA SER A 255 31.39 -2.50 -16.39
C SER A 255 32.15 -3.82 -16.25
N THR A 256 33.46 -3.78 -16.56
CA THR A 256 34.37 -4.89 -16.27
C THR A 256 34.64 -4.91 -14.76
N TYR A 257 33.72 -5.53 -14.02
CA TYR A 257 33.93 -5.80 -12.60
C TYR A 257 34.86 -7.01 -12.44
N THR A 258 36.14 -6.76 -12.16
CA THR A 258 37.09 -7.78 -11.73
C THR A 258 36.90 -8.09 -10.25
N PRO A 259 36.43 -9.29 -9.86
CA PRO A 259 36.50 -9.70 -8.46
C PRO A 259 37.96 -9.95 -8.07
N ALA A 260 38.39 -9.37 -6.96
CA ALA A 260 39.72 -9.65 -6.40
C ALA A 260 39.75 -11.09 -5.87
N VAL A 261 40.46 -11.98 -6.56
CA VAL A 261 40.74 -13.34 -6.10
C VAL A 261 41.82 -13.25 -5.02
N PHE A 262 41.41 -13.32 -3.75
CA PHE A 262 42.33 -13.64 -2.67
C PHE A 262 42.69 -15.13 -2.76
N LEU A 263 43.89 -15.42 -3.27
CA LEU A 263 44.56 -16.69 -3.06
C LEU A 263 45.34 -16.59 -1.75
N GLU A 264 44.92 -17.36 -0.73
CA GLU A 264 45.79 -17.72 0.38
C GLU A 264 45.77 -19.26 0.49
N GLU A 265 46.92 -19.87 0.23
CA GLU A 265 47.06 -21.32 0.05
C GLU A 265 48.13 -21.89 0.99
N GLN A 266 47.77 -22.98 1.70
CA GLN A 266 48.62 -23.96 2.42
C GLN A 266 49.48 -23.40 3.60
N THR A 267 49.56 -24.00 4.79
CA THR A 267 49.77 -25.42 5.18
C THR A 267 49.33 -25.59 6.67
N GLY A 268 48.50 -26.55 7.10
CA GLY A 268 48.87 -27.93 7.50
C GLY A 268 49.34 -28.04 8.99
N PRO A 269 49.27 -29.19 9.70
CA PRO A 269 48.58 -30.46 9.42
C PRO A 269 47.65 -30.99 10.54
N ILE A 270 46.80 -31.93 10.16
CA ILE A 270 46.31 -33.14 10.89
C ILE A 270 46.64 -33.24 12.39
N ASN A 271 45.60 -33.36 13.23
CA ASN A 271 45.53 -34.36 14.32
C ASN A 271 44.09 -34.48 14.87
N ASN A 272 43.53 -35.69 14.84
CA ASN A 272 42.25 -36.04 15.46
C ASN A 272 42.38 -37.39 16.18
N PRO A 273 42.05 -37.48 17.48
CA PRO A 273 41.82 -38.75 18.13
C PRO A 273 40.39 -38.86 18.71
N THR A 274 39.60 -39.74 18.10
CA THR A 274 38.37 -40.30 18.69
C THR A 274 38.67 -41.04 20.01
N PRO A 275 37.79 -40.96 21.01
CA PRO A 275 37.61 -42.06 21.96
C PRO A 275 36.37 -42.89 21.59
N LEU A 276 36.56 -44.20 21.42
CA LEU A 276 35.48 -45.17 21.40
C LEU A 276 34.92 -45.38 22.81
N THR A 277 33.60 -45.47 22.95
CA THR A 277 32.98 -46.19 24.07
C THR A 277 31.91 -47.14 23.55
N THR A 278 32.10 -48.43 23.81
CA THR A 278 31.21 -49.52 23.41
C THR A 278 30.62 -50.18 24.65
N TYR A 279 29.29 -50.14 24.81
CA TYR A 279 28.46 -51.10 25.58
C TYR A 279 26.98 -50.65 25.42
N GLY A 280 25.97 -51.52 25.31
CA GLY A 280 25.92 -52.97 25.24
C GLY A 280 24.55 -53.44 24.69
N ARG A 281 24.41 -54.71 24.33
CA ARG A 281 23.28 -55.27 23.58
C ARG A 281 22.55 -56.38 24.35
N SER A 282 21.22 -56.37 24.29
CA SER A 282 20.30 -57.51 24.48
C SER A 282 18.93 -57.07 23.91
N ASP A 283 18.43 -57.60 22.79
CA ASP A 283 17.81 -58.92 22.57
C ASP A 283 16.56 -59.19 23.47
N ALA A 284 15.46 -59.85 23.06
CA ALA A 284 14.77 -60.02 21.76
C ALA A 284 13.50 -60.91 21.93
N SER A 285 12.31 -60.49 21.48
CA SER A 285 11.12 -61.34 21.16
C SER A 285 10.02 -60.47 20.50
N LYS A 286 9.44 -60.73 19.30
CA LYS A 286 8.78 -61.92 18.70
C LYS A 286 7.42 -62.21 19.38
N ALA A 287 6.25 -62.28 18.73
CA ALA A 287 5.82 -62.25 17.31
C ALA A 287 4.48 -61.43 17.17
N SER A 288 3.62 -61.46 16.14
CA SER A 288 3.50 -62.21 14.85
C SER A 288 2.51 -61.51 13.89
N ASP A 289 2.71 -61.68 12.57
CA ASP A 289 1.75 -61.43 11.46
C ASP A 289 0.81 -62.67 11.26
N PRO A 290 -0.23 -62.73 10.37
CA PRO A 290 -0.22 -62.18 9.01
C PRO A 290 -1.54 -61.66 8.34
N SER A 291 -1.34 -60.92 7.25
CA SER A 291 -2.06 -61.03 5.95
C SER A 291 -3.51 -60.52 5.78
N SER A 292 -3.65 -59.47 4.96
CA SER A 292 -4.56 -59.52 3.81
C SER A 292 -3.97 -58.81 2.58
N THR A 293 -4.24 -59.36 1.40
CA THR A 293 -3.70 -58.94 0.09
C THR A 293 -4.59 -57.94 -0.64
N GLY A 294 -3.99 -56.97 -1.33
CA GLY A 294 -4.67 -56.08 -2.30
C GLY A 294 -3.66 -55.53 -3.32
N THR A 295 -3.97 -55.65 -4.61
CA THR A 295 -2.98 -55.59 -5.71
C THR A 295 -3.01 -54.27 -6.51
N SER A 296 -1.86 -53.96 -7.13
CA SER A 296 -1.70 -53.34 -8.47
C SER A 296 -1.29 -51.86 -8.63
N THR A 297 -0.12 -51.75 -9.30
CA THR A 297 0.23 -50.84 -10.42
C THR A 297 0.51 -49.36 -10.19
N SER A 298 1.82 -49.08 -10.18
CA SER A 298 2.53 -47.93 -10.77
C SER A 298 1.80 -46.95 -11.70
N TYR A 299 2.05 -45.66 -11.49
CA TYR A 299 2.52 -44.75 -12.54
C TYR A 299 3.68 -43.89 -12.02
N LEU A 300 4.81 -43.90 -12.74
CA LEU A 300 5.84 -42.86 -12.65
C LEU A 300 5.57 -41.90 -13.81
N GLU A 301 5.28 -40.63 -13.54
CA GLU A 301 5.33 -39.61 -14.59
C GLU A 301 5.84 -38.26 -14.07
N LEU A 302 6.62 -37.59 -14.90
CA LEU A 302 7.35 -36.36 -14.56
C LEU A 302 6.41 -35.16 -14.46
N GLY A 303 6.64 -34.33 -13.43
CA GLY A 303 5.90 -33.08 -13.19
C GLY A 303 6.79 -31.88 -12.82
N GLN A 304 8.00 -31.77 -13.37
CA GLN A 304 8.81 -30.54 -13.22
C GLN A 304 8.13 -29.38 -13.95
N GLY A 305 7.39 -28.50 -13.25
CA GLY A 305 6.65 -27.44 -13.95
C GLY A 305 6.04 -26.29 -13.17
N GLN A 306 6.30 -26.08 -11.86
CA GLN A 306 5.51 -25.10 -11.10
C GLN A 306 6.23 -24.25 -10.02
N THR A 307 7.49 -23.86 -10.25
CA THR A 307 8.24 -22.97 -9.32
C THR A 307 8.59 -21.59 -9.88
N ARG A 308 8.39 -21.34 -11.18
CA ARG A 308 8.80 -20.07 -11.83
C ARG A 308 7.80 -18.91 -11.72
N GLY A 309 6.50 -19.20 -11.53
CA GLY A 309 5.44 -18.18 -11.46
C GLY A 309 5.29 -17.57 -10.06
N THR A 310 5.22 -18.41 -9.03
CA THR A 310 5.04 -18.01 -7.62
C THR A 310 6.17 -17.10 -7.14
N GLY A 311 7.42 -17.50 -7.35
CA GLY A 311 8.59 -16.67 -7.00
C GLY A 311 8.71 -15.37 -7.80
N ARG A 312 8.00 -15.20 -8.92
CA ARG A 312 7.92 -13.89 -9.62
C ARG A 312 6.82 -13.01 -9.01
N ARG A 313 5.66 -13.58 -8.67
CA ARG A 313 4.57 -12.87 -7.99
C ARG A 313 4.97 -12.40 -6.58
N LEU A 314 5.71 -13.22 -5.84
CA LEU A 314 6.22 -12.87 -4.50
C LEU A 314 7.26 -11.74 -4.56
N ARG A 315 8.26 -11.83 -5.43
CA ARG A 315 9.24 -10.73 -5.63
C ARG A 315 8.60 -9.45 -6.15
N ASN A 316 7.57 -9.54 -6.98
CA ASN A 316 6.82 -8.35 -7.39
C ASN A 316 6.07 -7.72 -6.20
N LYS A 317 5.45 -8.52 -5.32
CA LYS A 317 4.86 -8.00 -4.07
C LYS A 317 5.90 -7.37 -3.15
N GLU A 318 7.03 -8.04 -2.94
CA GLU A 318 8.15 -7.52 -2.15
C GLU A 318 8.66 -6.16 -2.70
N VAL A 319 8.80 -6.03 -4.02
CA VAL A 319 9.20 -4.77 -4.66
C VAL A 319 8.12 -3.69 -4.53
N VAL A 320 6.83 -4.02 -4.73
CA VAL A 320 5.73 -3.05 -4.53
C VAL A 320 5.66 -2.59 -3.09
N ASN A 321 5.70 -3.50 -2.12
CA ASN A 321 5.73 -3.16 -0.68
C ASN A 321 6.94 -2.29 -0.33
N ARG A 322 8.11 -2.52 -0.95
CA ARG A 322 9.30 -1.68 -0.75
C ARG A 322 9.24 -0.33 -1.46
N ILE A 323 8.47 -0.19 -2.53
CA ILE A 323 8.21 1.11 -3.18
C ILE A 323 7.23 1.91 -2.32
N ALA A 324 6.11 1.31 -1.91
CA ALA A 324 5.16 1.93 -0.98
C ALA A 324 5.84 2.36 0.35
N TRP A 325 6.73 1.52 0.90
CA TRP A 325 7.54 1.89 2.07
C TRP A 325 8.47 3.09 1.80
N LEU A 326 9.12 3.14 0.64
CA LEU A 326 9.97 4.28 0.27
C LEU A 326 9.15 5.56 0.05
N GLU A 327 7.96 5.45 -0.52
CA GLU A 327 7.06 6.59 -0.78
C GLU A 327 6.49 7.13 0.54
N GLY A 328 5.99 6.26 1.42
CA GLY A 328 5.55 6.64 2.77
C GLY A 328 6.66 7.25 3.62
N GLU A 329 7.90 6.73 3.56
CA GLU A 329 9.04 7.31 4.27
C GLU A 329 9.48 8.67 3.68
N VAL A 330 9.37 8.86 2.36
CA VAL A 330 9.61 10.16 1.71
C VAL A 330 8.56 11.19 2.12
N ASP A 331 7.27 10.82 2.14
CA ASP A 331 6.19 11.71 2.57
C ASP A 331 6.32 12.08 4.04
N ARG A 332 6.60 11.11 4.93
CA ARG A 332 6.87 11.34 6.36
C ARG A 332 8.05 12.31 6.56
N LEU A 333 9.15 12.11 5.82
CA LEU A 333 10.31 13.01 5.88
C LEU A 333 9.99 14.40 5.32
N GLN A 334 9.10 14.50 4.34
CA GLN A 334 8.67 15.78 3.77
C GLN A 334 7.78 16.55 4.77
N GLU A 335 6.86 15.87 5.45
CA GLU A 335 6.03 16.41 6.54
C GLU A 335 6.89 16.84 7.76
N GLU A 336 7.90 16.04 8.14
CA GLU A 336 8.87 16.41 9.19
C GLU A 336 9.71 17.64 8.81
N VAL A 337 10.06 17.78 7.53
CA VAL A 337 10.77 18.95 7.00
C VAL A 337 9.86 20.17 6.92
N GLU A 338 8.58 20.00 6.59
CA GLU A 338 7.59 21.08 6.54
C GLU A 338 7.30 21.61 7.95
N MET A 339 7.00 20.75 8.92
CA MET A 339 6.84 21.13 10.34
C MET A 339 8.09 21.77 10.96
N ARG A 340 9.30 21.46 10.45
CA ARG A 340 10.54 22.09 10.92
C ARG A 340 10.77 23.47 10.30
N ASN A 341 10.21 23.73 9.12
CA ASN A 341 10.38 24.99 8.39
C ASN A 341 9.25 26.00 8.70
N ASP A 342 8.05 25.52 9.06
CA ASP A 342 6.94 26.38 9.50
C ASP A 342 6.44 25.94 10.90
N PRO A 343 6.81 26.65 11.97
CA PRO A 343 6.41 26.32 13.34
C PRO A 343 4.98 26.81 13.69
N GLU A 344 4.19 27.31 12.74
CA GLU A 344 2.76 27.53 12.94
C GLU A 344 2.03 26.17 13.01
N LEU A 345 1.90 25.67 14.24
CA LEU A 345 1.07 24.53 14.61
C LEU A 345 -0.29 24.57 13.88
N PRO A 346 -0.78 23.43 13.35
CA PRO A 346 -2.09 23.39 12.72
C PRO A 346 -3.18 23.85 13.70
N PRO A 347 -4.22 24.57 13.22
CA PRO A 347 -5.19 25.25 14.07
C PRO A 347 -6.06 24.25 14.85
N GLY A 348 -5.57 23.92 16.05
CA GLY A 348 -6.15 22.92 16.96
C GLY A 348 -5.18 22.42 18.04
N TYR A 349 -3.86 22.57 17.84
CA TYR A 349 -2.84 21.93 18.68
C TYR A 349 -2.44 22.69 19.97
N SER A 350 -2.95 23.90 20.21
CA SER A 350 -2.39 24.81 21.23
C SER A 350 -2.78 24.53 22.70
N ASP A 351 -3.77 23.67 22.98
CA ASP A 351 -4.56 23.75 24.23
C ASP A 351 -4.54 22.52 25.15
N VAL A 352 -3.53 21.62 25.09
CA VAL A 352 -3.40 20.51 26.07
C VAL A 352 -1.97 20.22 26.58
N ILE A 353 -1.14 21.23 26.88
CA ILE A 353 0.06 21.03 27.73
C ILE A 353 0.21 22.12 28.79
N HIS A 354 -0.48 21.97 29.93
CA HIS A 354 0.00 22.43 31.25
C HIS A 354 -0.86 21.87 32.42
N PRO A 355 -0.46 20.75 33.06
CA PRO A 355 -0.90 20.46 34.41
C PRO A 355 -0.09 21.33 35.40
N THR A 356 -0.72 22.38 35.94
CA THR A 356 -0.11 23.16 37.01
C THR A 356 -0.11 22.40 38.33
N LYS A 357 1.06 21.83 38.65
CA LYS A 357 1.68 21.68 39.99
C LYS A 357 1.03 20.76 41.04
#